data_AF-A0A815QYU3-F1
#
_entry.id   AF-A0A815QYU3-F1
#
_cell.length_a   1.000
_cell.length_b   1.000
_cell.length_c   1.000
_cell.angle_alpha   90.00
_cell.angle_beta   90.00
_cell.angle_gamma   90.00
#
_symmetry.space_group_name_H-M   'P 1'
#
loop_
_entity.id
_entity.type
_entity.pdbx_description
1 polymer ?
#
loop_
_entity_poly.entity_id
_entity_poly.type
_entity_poly.pdbx_seq_one_letter_code
_entity_poly.pdbx_strand_id
1 'polypeptide(L)'
;MNIYSSFKQIYDYVEKSLDEYSRLINDLEIDYYQCSPTSIEFTSRKPRPFSVTILQAWSQPLNELHKTYLSHDIRNIETTCELLEAAKTGVFHRFIKDESIILMERISQKIVQQLNSNILILTDKIVDCMNLMKQYFLSFYHIKNIQYIIQNRQKEELPDEHLETAYTYEKSRWLHMFQVNKSVKVIREMLERIHTTEGVTFSTLSKECQELAIRCDCTSFPYIFVLPECYYEARQALNSLRTWLHDDRNYTEFIQKSLELLDKKYLEVKKTFEISKTQLSQIKYRTQTYGIQLIKFEQENEINKNKYKEFQTSFHLKENEYTSKYLKYDLYVKELNKLYQQSNDIQNNILMKTFQNDIKHISNELPKLKLQVDLIQTGMNSFQERERKLIEMQNKHKNMEKDIQLALENKIHQENNLNRIEKCRDIIRNIYKCRKKNNLIQKIFYDLPIASNDNDDLSKALCIVSKCIGRDWNLLYWNLPFYPKRGQEELYNDIKYINEKYYRGDVFQDQAIEILNKWRRYHTRAKIDDLIHGLQQIHRLDIIKLIEEDIIKPKLLLNVCHEEIDPRKKEIEDLNQKLIRLFDKIRNNTTISVET
;
A
#
# COMPACT_ATOMS: atom_id res chain seq x y z
N MET A 1 7.51 35.70 6.07
CA MET A 1 7.45 35.23 4.68
C MET A 1 6.43 34.11 4.59
N ASN A 2 5.36 34.31 3.82
CA ASN A 2 4.22 33.39 3.74
C ASN A 2 4.58 32.15 2.90
N ILE A 3 4.26 30.97 3.42
CA ILE A 3 4.61 29.63 2.87
C ILE A 3 4.02 29.36 1.49
N TYR A 4 2.89 30.03 1.19
CA TYR A 4 2.32 30.07 -0.15
C TYR A 4 3.26 30.69 -1.17
N SER A 5 4.34 31.38 -0.78
CA SER A 5 5.25 31.97 -1.76
C SER A 5 6.18 30.94 -2.40
N SER A 6 6.66 29.91 -1.69
CA SER A 6 7.74 29.06 -2.20
C SER A 6 7.28 27.97 -3.18
N PHE A 7 6.23 27.20 -2.86
CA PHE A 7 5.66 26.23 -3.83
C PHE A 7 5.02 26.93 -5.01
N LYS A 8 4.32 28.04 -4.77
CA LYS A 8 3.78 28.86 -5.84
C LYS A 8 4.87 29.38 -6.77
N GLN A 9 6.00 29.85 -6.24
CA GLN A 9 7.15 30.24 -7.06
C GLN A 9 7.65 29.11 -7.95
N ILE A 10 7.75 27.88 -7.42
CA ILE A 10 8.15 26.71 -8.23
C ILE A 10 7.08 26.40 -9.30
N TYR A 11 5.80 26.43 -8.94
CA TYR A 11 4.72 26.20 -9.91
C TYR A 11 4.68 27.26 -11.01
N ASP A 12 4.82 28.53 -10.66
CA ASP A 12 4.83 29.66 -11.58
C ASP A 12 6.07 29.59 -12.50
N TYR A 13 7.23 29.20 -11.94
CA TYR A 13 8.45 28.98 -12.71
C TYR A 13 8.30 27.84 -13.72
N VAL A 14 7.77 26.69 -13.30
CA VAL A 14 7.55 25.53 -14.17
C VAL A 14 6.54 25.89 -15.27
N GLU A 15 5.42 26.52 -14.92
CA GLU A 15 4.41 26.94 -15.90
C GLU A 15 4.98 27.92 -16.94
N LYS A 16 5.71 28.94 -16.49
CA LYS A 16 6.40 29.89 -17.37
C LYS A 16 7.41 29.19 -18.29
N SER A 17 8.19 28.25 -17.75
CA SER A 17 9.16 27.48 -18.53
C SER A 17 8.48 26.64 -19.61
N LEU A 18 7.38 25.95 -19.27
CA LEU A 18 6.60 25.15 -20.23
C LEU A 18 6.00 26.02 -21.35
N ASP A 19 5.53 27.23 -21.01
CA ASP A 19 5.02 28.18 -22.00
C ASP A 19 6.11 28.74 -22.92
N GLU A 20 7.28 29.05 -22.35
CA GLU A 20 8.46 29.46 -23.13
C GLU A 20 8.91 28.34 -24.09
N TYR A 21 8.95 27.09 -23.64
CA TYR A 21 9.32 25.95 -24.48
C TYR A 21 8.29 25.68 -25.57
N SER A 22 6.99 25.83 -25.25
CA SER A 22 5.93 25.72 -26.23
C SER A 22 6.01 26.80 -27.31
N ARG A 23 6.41 28.03 -26.95
CA ARG A 23 6.66 29.11 -27.93
C ARG A 23 7.88 28.80 -28.78
N LEU A 24 8.98 28.36 -28.16
CA LEU A 24 10.20 27.97 -28.86
C LEU A 24 9.93 26.89 -29.92
N ILE A 25 9.14 25.86 -29.60
CA ILE A 25 8.74 24.84 -30.60
C ILE A 25 8.00 25.47 -31.77
N ASN A 26 7.06 26.39 -31.50
CA ASN A 26 6.30 27.04 -32.57
C ASN A 26 7.22 27.92 -33.45
N ASP A 27 8.16 28.65 -32.84
CA ASP A 27 9.10 29.50 -33.57
C ASP A 27 10.04 28.65 -34.44
N LEU A 28 10.55 27.52 -33.92
CA LEU A 28 11.39 26.57 -34.67
C LEU A 28 10.64 25.92 -35.83
N GLU A 29 9.37 25.54 -35.61
CA GLU A 29 8.53 24.97 -36.65
C GLU A 29 8.22 25.99 -37.76
N ILE A 30 7.91 27.24 -37.39
CA ILE A 30 7.71 28.34 -38.35
C ILE A 30 8.99 28.57 -39.17
N ASP A 31 10.13 28.68 -38.49
CA ASP A 31 11.46 28.88 -39.09
C ASP A 31 11.84 27.72 -40.05
N TYR A 32 11.48 26.48 -39.69
CA TYR A 32 11.69 25.32 -40.55
C TYR A 32 10.90 25.43 -41.87
N TYR A 33 9.61 25.76 -41.76
CA TYR A 33 8.73 25.83 -42.92
C TYR A 33 9.00 27.07 -43.79
N GLN A 34 9.55 28.15 -43.25
CA GLN A 34 9.92 29.35 -44.01
C GLN A 34 11.10 29.17 -44.99
N CYS A 35 11.69 27.97 -45.11
CA CYS A 35 12.77 27.70 -46.07
C CYS A 35 12.37 27.86 -47.56
N SER A 36 11.07 27.97 -47.88
CA SER A 36 10.57 28.08 -49.26
C SER A 36 10.87 29.46 -49.88
N PRO A 37 11.44 29.54 -51.11
CA PRO A 37 11.64 30.80 -51.85
C PRO A 37 10.34 31.48 -52.29
N THR A 38 9.24 30.73 -52.37
CA THR A 38 7.93 31.28 -52.71
C THR A 38 7.38 32.06 -51.53
N SER A 39 7.36 33.38 -51.67
CA SER A 39 6.64 34.36 -50.85
C SER A 39 5.14 34.07 -50.85
N ILE A 40 4.73 32.98 -50.21
CA ILE A 40 3.34 32.74 -49.87
C ILE A 40 3.08 33.58 -48.62
N GLU A 41 2.43 34.74 -48.81
CA GLU A 41 2.01 35.60 -47.71
C GLU A 41 1.06 34.83 -46.78
N PHE A 42 1.56 34.50 -45.58
CA PHE A 42 0.79 33.87 -44.53
C PHE A 42 -0.23 34.87 -43.94
N THR A 43 -1.42 34.96 -44.53
CA THR A 43 -2.51 35.82 -44.03
C THR A 43 -3.33 35.18 -42.90
N SER A 44 -2.96 34.00 -42.41
CA SER A 44 -3.71 33.24 -41.40
C SER A 44 -3.09 33.38 -39.99
N ARG A 45 -3.75 34.15 -39.11
CA ARG A 45 -3.36 34.41 -37.70
C ARG A 45 -3.44 33.22 -36.74
N LYS A 46 -3.63 31.98 -37.20
CA LYS A 46 -3.57 30.79 -36.34
C LYS A 46 -2.55 29.80 -36.90
N PRO A 47 -1.40 29.60 -36.23
CA PRO A 47 -0.46 28.56 -36.61
C PRO A 47 -1.16 27.21 -36.44
N ARG A 48 -1.38 26.50 -37.55
CA ARG A 48 -1.71 25.08 -37.49
C ARG A 48 -0.38 24.34 -37.36
N PRO A 49 -0.26 23.36 -36.46
CA PRO A 49 0.86 22.43 -36.49
C PRO A 49 0.87 21.75 -37.87
N PHE A 50 2.04 21.68 -38.49
CA PHE A 50 2.29 21.15 -39.83
C PHE A 50 1.69 22.00 -40.97
N SER A 51 2.55 22.79 -41.64
CA SER A 51 2.17 23.48 -42.87
C SER A 51 2.12 22.49 -44.04
N VAL A 52 0.98 21.80 -44.18
CA VAL A 52 0.70 20.88 -45.30
C VAL A 52 0.97 21.57 -46.64
N THR A 53 0.60 22.84 -46.78
CA THR A 53 0.78 23.61 -48.01
C THR A 53 2.25 23.81 -48.38
N ILE A 54 3.12 24.02 -47.39
CA ILE A 54 4.57 24.16 -47.64
C ILE A 54 5.19 22.81 -48.00
N LEU A 55 4.84 21.76 -47.25
CA LEU A 55 5.35 20.42 -47.53
C LEU A 55 4.87 19.91 -48.90
N GLN A 56 3.65 20.23 -49.30
CA GLN A 56 3.14 19.99 -50.65
C GLN A 56 3.89 20.80 -51.71
N ALA A 57 4.32 22.03 -51.42
CA ALA A 57 5.16 22.80 -52.33
C ALA A 57 6.56 22.17 -52.50
N TRP A 58 7.05 21.43 -51.50
CA TRP A 58 8.32 20.69 -51.58
C TRP A 58 8.18 19.37 -52.35
N SER A 59 6.97 18.82 -52.47
CA SER A 59 6.76 17.50 -53.09
C SER A 59 7.17 17.45 -54.55
N GLN A 60 6.98 18.53 -55.31
CA GLN A 60 7.39 18.58 -56.72
C GLN A 60 8.92 18.49 -56.87
N PRO A 61 9.73 19.38 -56.24
CA PRO A 61 11.19 19.25 -56.21
C PRO A 61 11.69 17.88 -55.73
N LEU A 62 11.07 17.33 -54.69
CA LEU A 62 11.39 16.02 -54.14
C LEU A 62 11.11 14.90 -55.14
N ASN A 63 9.94 14.94 -55.79
CA ASN A 63 9.56 13.96 -56.79
C ASN A 63 10.40 14.04 -58.06
N GLU A 64 10.90 15.22 -58.44
CA GLU A 64 11.89 15.37 -59.53
C GLU A 64 13.17 14.57 -59.19
N LEU A 65 13.71 14.72 -57.98
CA LEU A 65 14.88 13.99 -57.49
C LEU A 65 14.63 12.48 -57.32
N HIS A 66 13.45 12.09 -56.83
CA HIS A 66 13.10 10.68 -56.68
C HIS A 66 13.04 9.95 -58.04
N LYS A 67 12.48 10.61 -59.05
CA LYS A 67 12.34 10.09 -60.42
C LYS A 67 13.67 9.96 -61.16
N THR A 68 14.75 10.60 -60.71
CA THR A 68 16.08 10.48 -61.31
C THR A 68 16.92 9.36 -60.70
N TYR A 69 16.67 8.97 -59.44
CA TYR A 69 17.55 8.05 -58.70
C TYR A 69 17.05 6.60 -58.60
N LEU A 70 15.76 6.31 -58.80
CA LEU A 70 15.13 4.96 -58.85
C LEU A 70 15.38 3.96 -57.68
N SER A 71 14.24 3.49 -57.15
CA SER A 71 13.93 2.27 -56.37
C SER A 71 14.12 2.23 -54.85
N HIS A 72 14.87 3.13 -54.23
CA HIS A 72 15.04 3.10 -52.76
C HIS A 72 14.66 4.42 -52.09
N ASP A 73 14.09 4.32 -50.89
CA ASP A 73 13.80 5.46 -50.03
C ASP A 73 15.10 6.20 -49.72
N ILE A 74 15.06 7.53 -49.76
CA ILE A 74 16.20 8.36 -49.33
C ILE A 74 16.07 8.54 -47.82
N ARG A 75 16.86 7.76 -47.08
CA ARG A 75 16.68 7.57 -45.63
C ARG A 75 17.54 8.49 -44.78
N ASN A 76 18.67 8.98 -45.28
CA ASN A 76 19.56 9.83 -44.52
C ASN A 76 19.95 11.09 -45.30
N ILE A 77 20.53 12.03 -44.56
CA ILE A 77 20.89 13.34 -45.10
C ILE A 77 22.13 13.29 -45.96
N GLU A 78 23.07 12.39 -45.65
CA GLU A 78 24.32 12.21 -46.40
C GLU A 78 24.06 11.74 -47.83
N THR A 79 23.21 10.72 -48.02
CA THR A 79 22.77 10.28 -49.34
C THR A 79 22.07 11.40 -50.10
N THR A 80 21.29 12.25 -49.43
CA THR A 80 20.71 13.42 -50.11
C THR A 80 21.79 14.39 -50.58
N CYS A 81 22.78 14.70 -49.76
CA CYS A 81 23.89 15.56 -50.15
C CYS A 81 24.69 14.97 -51.33
N GLU A 82 25.01 13.69 -51.30
CA GLU A 82 25.68 12.98 -52.41
C GLU A 82 24.86 13.05 -53.71
N LEU A 83 23.54 12.88 -53.61
CA LEU A 83 22.64 13.02 -54.75
C LEU A 83 22.61 14.45 -55.29
N LEU A 84 22.63 15.45 -54.42
CA LEU A 84 22.63 16.86 -54.85
C LEU A 84 23.97 17.23 -55.52
N GLU A 85 25.10 16.70 -55.05
CA GLU A 85 26.40 16.86 -55.70
C GLU A 85 26.47 16.15 -57.06
N ALA A 86 25.93 14.94 -57.16
CA ALA A 86 25.80 14.21 -58.43
C ALA A 86 24.88 14.95 -59.43
N ALA A 87 23.82 15.60 -58.93
CA ALA A 87 22.95 16.42 -59.76
C ALA A 87 23.68 17.65 -60.32
N LYS A 88 24.45 18.35 -59.48
CA LYS A 88 25.24 19.52 -59.87
C LYS A 88 26.32 19.21 -60.91
N THR A 89 26.90 18.02 -60.83
CA THR A 89 27.94 17.56 -61.76
C THR A 89 27.37 16.99 -63.07
N GLY A 90 26.05 16.96 -63.23
CA GLY A 90 25.39 16.50 -64.45
C GLY A 90 25.44 14.99 -64.66
N VAL A 91 25.63 14.22 -63.59
CA VAL A 91 25.79 12.74 -63.66
C VAL A 91 24.46 12.04 -63.98
N PHE A 92 23.31 12.66 -63.69
CA PHE A 92 22.01 12.06 -63.94
C PHE A 92 21.54 12.18 -65.39
N HIS A 93 20.89 11.12 -65.89
CA HIS A 93 20.26 11.08 -67.21
C HIS A 93 19.03 12.00 -67.37
N ARG A 94 18.49 12.52 -66.26
CA ARG A 94 17.32 13.41 -66.24
C ARG A 94 17.70 14.75 -65.63
N PHE A 95 17.26 15.82 -66.28
CA PHE A 95 17.47 17.19 -65.83
C PHE A 95 16.67 17.47 -64.54
N ILE A 96 17.36 17.88 -63.48
CA ILE A 96 16.78 18.39 -62.24
C ILE A 96 16.92 19.91 -62.29
N LYS A 97 15.85 20.65 -61.99
CA LYS A 97 15.90 22.12 -61.98
C LYS A 97 16.83 22.62 -60.89
N ASP A 98 17.62 23.66 -61.20
CA ASP A 98 18.49 24.31 -60.23
C ASP A 98 17.74 24.80 -58.98
N GLU A 99 16.50 25.30 -59.15
CA GLU A 99 15.62 25.71 -58.06
C GLU A 99 15.31 24.55 -57.10
N SER A 100 15.09 23.35 -57.63
CA SER A 100 14.83 22.13 -56.85
C SER A 100 16.08 21.73 -56.05
N ILE A 101 17.27 21.80 -56.66
CA ILE A 101 18.55 21.51 -55.99
C ILE A 101 18.78 22.51 -54.85
N ILE A 102 18.62 23.81 -55.11
CA ILE A 102 18.82 24.88 -54.11
C ILE A 102 17.85 24.72 -52.92
N LEU A 103 16.58 24.42 -53.19
CA LEU A 103 15.59 24.19 -52.14
C LEU A 103 15.99 22.99 -51.25
N MET A 104 16.41 21.89 -51.87
CA MET A 104 16.79 20.68 -51.15
C MET A 104 18.04 20.87 -50.30
N GLU A 105 19.05 21.56 -50.80
CA GLU A 105 20.23 21.93 -50.00
C GLU A 105 19.86 22.77 -48.80
N ARG A 106 18.97 23.76 -49.00
CA ARG A 106 18.49 24.61 -47.92
C ARG A 106 17.72 23.81 -46.87
N ILE A 107 16.83 22.90 -47.28
CA ILE A 107 16.08 22.03 -46.37
C ILE A 107 17.05 21.15 -45.56
N SER A 108 17.99 20.48 -46.22
CA SER A 108 18.99 19.63 -45.55
C SER A 108 19.84 20.42 -44.56
N GLN A 109 20.39 21.56 -44.96
CA GLN A 109 21.16 22.43 -44.07
C GLN A 109 20.33 22.88 -42.86
N LYS A 110 19.06 23.22 -43.07
CA LYS A 110 18.15 23.60 -41.97
C LYS A 110 17.90 22.46 -41.01
N ILE A 111 17.69 21.24 -41.52
CA ILE A 111 17.51 20.04 -40.71
C ILE A 111 18.73 19.82 -39.81
N VAL A 112 19.94 19.79 -40.39
CA VAL A 112 21.18 19.62 -39.62
C VAL A 112 21.35 20.74 -38.58
N GLN A 113 21.13 21.99 -38.99
CA GLN A 113 21.27 23.14 -38.11
C GLN A 113 20.34 23.03 -36.89
N GLN A 114 19.03 22.84 -37.12
CA GLN A 114 18.05 22.82 -36.04
C GLN A 114 18.19 21.58 -35.15
N LEU A 115 18.54 20.41 -35.71
CA LEU A 115 18.77 19.20 -34.94
C LEU A 115 19.95 19.34 -33.97
N ASN A 116 21.10 19.80 -34.47
CA ASN A 116 22.33 19.86 -33.69
C ASN A 116 22.38 21.02 -32.69
N SER A 117 21.57 22.07 -32.89
CA SER A 117 21.55 23.23 -31.98
C SER A 117 20.25 23.27 -31.17
N ASN A 118 19.13 23.50 -31.83
CA ASN A 118 17.89 23.91 -31.18
C ASN A 118 17.13 22.74 -30.53
N ILE A 119 17.04 21.59 -31.21
CA ILE A 119 16.32 20.40 -30.70
C ILE A 119 17.04 19.80 -29.50
N LEU A 120 18.37 19.74 -29.52
CA LEU A 120 19.15 19.24 -28.39
C LEU A 120 18.94 20.12 -27.15
N ILE A 121 19.07 21.45 -27.31
CA ILE A 121 18.84 22.42 -26.22
C ILE A 121 17.40 22.31 -25.68
N LEU A 122 16.41 22.18 -26.57
CA LEU A 122 15.01 22.00 -26.17
C LEU A 122 14.82 20.70 -25.36
N THR A 123 15.44 19.61 -25.81
CA THR A 123 15.36 18.30 -25.15
C THR A 123 15.95 18.36 -23.75
N ASP A 124 17.12 18.97 -23.60
CA ASP A 124 17.77 19.15 -22.29
C ASP A 124 16.90 20.00 -21.36
N LYS A 125 16.33 21.10 -21.87
CA LYS A 125 15.39 21.95 -21.12
C LYS A 125 14.13 21.21 -20.64
N ILE A 126 13.58 20.31 -21.46
CA ILE A 126 12.45 19.45 -21.09
C ILE A 126 12.87 18.48 -19.98
N VAL A 127 14.03 17.84 -20.10
CA VAL A 127 14.57 16.92 -19.10
C VAL A 127 14.85 17.64 -17.78
N ASP A 128 15.43 18.83 -17.81
CA ASP A 128 15.68 19.66 -16.63
C ASP A 128 14.37 20.04 -15.92
N CYS A 129 13.35 20.42 -16.67
CA CYS A 129 12.02 20.72 -16.13
C CYS A 129 11.40 19.47 -15.48
N MET A 130 11.50 18.30 -16.13
CA MET A 130 11.04 17.03 -15.57
C MET A 130 11.79 16.69 -14.27
N ASN A 131 13.11 16.88 -14.22
CA ASN A 131 13.94 16.61 -13.05
C ASN A 131 13.58 17.54 -11.89
N LEU A 132 13.33 18.82 -12.17
CA LEU A 132 12.84 19.78 -11.19
C LEU A 132 11.49 19.33 -10.61
N MET A 133 10.53 18.97 -11.47
CA MET A 133 9.23 18.45 -11.02
C MET A 133 9.40 17.15 -10.21
N LYS A 134 10.26 16.22 -10.66
CA LYS A 134 10.55 14.98 -9.93
C LYS A 134 11.07 15.23 -8.52
N GLN A 135 11.92 16.26 -8.36
CA GLN A 135 12.51 16.64 -7.08
C GLN A 135 11.48 17.26 -6.12
N TYR A 136 10.61 18.16 -6.61
CA TYR A 136 9.73 18.95 -5.74
C TYR A 136 8.28 18.43 -5.65
N PHE A 137 7.77 17.75 -6.67
CA PHE A 137 6.36 17.30 -6.76
C PHE A 137 6.25 15.88 -6.21
N LEU A 138 6.41 15.76 -4.88
CA LEU A 138 6.47 14.49 -4.17
C LEU A 138 5.08 14.04 -3.68
N SER A 139 4.75 12.76 -3.86
CA SER A 139 3.54 12.15 -3.30
C SER A 139 3.65 11.85 -1.79
N PHE A 140 4.87 11.62 -1.29
CA PHE A 140 5.12 11.04 0.05
C PHE A 140 4.45 9.68 0.28
N TYR A 141 4.05 9.01 -0.80
CA TYR A 141 3.44 7.68 -0.79
C TYR A 141 4.26 6.75 -1.66
N HIS A 142 4.61 5.57 -1.14
CA HIS A 142 5.50 4.64 -1.84
C HIS A 142 4.73 3.40 -2.32
N ILE A 143 4.71 3.19 -3.64
CA ILE A 143 4.16 1.98 -4.26
C ILE A 143 5.32 1.03 -4.55
N LYS A 144 5.26 -0.18 -3.97
CA LYS A 144 6.25 -1.23 -4.27
C LYS A 144 6.18 -1.61 -5.75
N ASN A 145 7.33 -1.71 -6.41
CA ASN A 145 7.45 -2.14 -7.80
C ASN A 145 6.71 -1.26 -8.84
N ILE A 146 6.50 0.03 -8.56
CA ILE A 146 5.76 0.93 -9.45
C ILE A 146 6.33 1.00 -10.88
N GLN A 147 7.65 0.97 -11.02
CA GLN A 147 8.30 0.97 -12.34
C GLN A 147 7.90 -0.27 -13.16
N TYR A 148 7.88 -1.43 -12.53
CA TYR A 148 7.51 -2.69 -13.17
C TYR A 148 6.02 -2.72 -13.54
N ILE A 149 5.15 -2.20 -12.66
CA ILE A 149 3.70 -2.10 -12.90
C ILE A 149 3.44 -1.25 -14.16
N ILE A 150 4.10 -0.09 -14.27
CA ILE A 150 3.88 0.84 -15.39
C ILE A 150 4.46 0.29 -16.69
N GLN A 151 5.63 -0.33 -16.65
CA GLN A 151 6.28 -0.88 -17.84
C GLN A 151 5.56 -2.12 -18.39
N ASN A 152 5.10 -3.01 -17.51
CA ASN A 152 4.59 -4.33 -17.91
C ASN A 152 3.05 -4.45 -17.90
N ARG A 153 2.32 -3.39 -17.57
CA ARG A 153 0.84 -3.35 -17.53
C ARG A 153 0.22 -4.53 -16.76
N GLN A 154 0.89 -5.01 -15.71
CA GLN A 154 0.41 -6.17 -14.95
C GLN A 154 -0.80 -5.83 -14.08
N LYS A 155 -1.58 -6.88 -13.70
CA LYS A 155 -2.67 -6.75 -12.73
C LYS A 155 -2.10 -6.31 -11.38
N GLU A 156 -2.53 -5.13 -10.92
CA GLU A 156 -2.19 -4.56 -9.62
C GLU A 156 -2.90 -5.32 -8.49
N GLU A 157 -2.21 -5.47 -7.36
CA GLU A 157 -2.90 -5.56 -6.08
C GLU A 157 -3.52 -4.18 -5.81
N LEU A 158 -4.85 -4.13 -5.73
CA LEU A 158 -5.57 -2.90 -5.46
C LEU A 158 -5.12 -2.34 -4.10
N PRO A 159 -4.78 -1.04 -4.02
CA PRO A 159 -4.49 -0.43 -2.74
C PRO A 159 -5.71 -0.50 -1.82
N ASP A 160 -5.49 -0.23 -0.53
CA ASP A 160 -6.59 0.08 0.37
C ASP A 160 -7.43 1.21 -0.24
N GLU A 161 -8.75 1.04 -0.29
CA GLU A 161 -9.72 2.04 -0.78
C GLU A 161 -9.47 3.42 -0.13
N HIS A 162 -9.03 3.42 1.13
CA HIS A 162 -8.72 4.63 1.89
C HIS A 162 -7.45 5.37 1.47
N LEU A 163 -6.62 4.76 0.62
CA LEU A 163 -5.35 5.32 0.14
C LEU A 163 -5.38 5.61 -1.37
N GLU A 164 -6.53 5.47 -2.02
CA GLU A 164 -6.70 5.62 -3.48
C GLU A 164 -6.17 6.96 -4.00
N THR A 165 -6.46 8.08 -3.32
CA THR A 165 -5.97 9.40 -3.74
C THR A 165 -4.45 9.48 -3.79
N ALA A 166 -3.77 8.97 -2.75
CA ALA A 166 -2.32 8.97 -2.67
C ALA A 166 -1.71 8.02 -3.70
N TYR A 167 -2.34 6.85 -3.87
CA TYR A 167 -1.96 5.85 -4.84
C TYR A 167 -2.04 6.37 -6.28
N THR A 168 -3.20 6.88 -6.67
CA THR A 168 -3.48 7.35 -8.03
C THR A 168 -2.58 8.50 -8.42
N TYR A 169 -2.28 9.41 -7.49
CA TYR A 169 -1.33 10.49 -7.75
C TYR A 169 0.10 9.98 -7.99
N GLU A 170 0.63 9.10 -7.13
CA GLU A 170 1.98 8.54 -7.33
C GLU A 170 2.07 7.75 -8.65
N LYS A 171 1.03 6.98 -8.97
CA LYS A 171 0.92 6.29 -10.27
C LYS A 171 0.91 7.26 -11.46
N SER A 172 0.11 8.31 -11.39
CA SER A 172 0.02 9.35 -12.43
C SER A 172 1.38 10.03 -12.64
N ARG A 173 2.05 10.42 -11.55
CA ARG A 173 3.40 11.00 -11.56
C ARG A 173 4.40 10.13 -12.31
N TRP A 174 4.46 8.83 -12.01
CA TRP A 174 5.38 7.93 -12.73
C TRP A 174 4.98 7.70 -14.19
N LEU A 175 3.68 7.66 -14.49
CA LEU A 175 3.20 7.55 -15.87
C LEU A 175 3.62 8.76 -16.71
N HIS A 176 3.47 9.97 -16.18
CA HIS A 176 3.92 11.21 -16.82
C HIS A 176 5.43 11.20 -17.06
N MET A 177 6.22 10.81 -16.05
CA MET A 177 7.67 10.66 -16.20
C MET A 177 8.04 9.64 -17.29
N PHE A 178 7.35 8.51 -17.34
CA PHE A 178 7.58 7.48 -18.35
C PHE A 178 7.27 8.00 -19.76
N GLN A 179 6.16 8.71 -19.93
CA GLN A 179 5.77 9.32 -21.21
C GLN A 179 6.80 10.35 -21.69
N VAL A 180 7.25 11.25 -20.81
CA VAL A 180 8.29 12.25 -21.14
C VAL A 180 9.59 11.56 -21.56
N ASN A 181 10.05 10.57 -20.80
CA ASN A 181 11.26 9.83 -21.15
C ASN A 181 11.12 9.06 -22.47
N LYS A 182 9.93 8.52 -22.76
CA LYS A 182 9.64 7.86 -24.03
C LYS A 182 9.76 8.86 -25.19
N SER A 183 9.13 10.03 -25.10
CA SER A 183 9.19 11.05 -26.15
C SER A 183 10.62 11.59 -26.34
N VAL A 184 11.35 11.86 -25.25
CA VAL A 184 12.76 12.27 -25.32
C VAL A 184 13.64 11.18 -25.95
N LYS A 185 13.38 9.91 -25.66
CA LYS A 185 14.08 8.78 -26.27
C LYS A 185 13.85 8.72 -27.78
N VAL A 186 12.62 8.93 -28.25
CA VAL A 186 12.31 8.99 -29.69
C VAL A 186 13.06 10.14 -30.36
N ILE A 187 13.09 11.34 -29.75
CA ILE A 187 13.84 12.49 -30.28
C ILE A 187 15.34 12.14 -30.42
N ARG A 188 15.94 11.52 -29.40
CA ARG A 188 17.35 11.10 -29.44
C ARG A 188 17.62 10.02 -30.48
N GLU A 189 16.74 9.03 -30.61
CA GLU A 189 16.85 8.00 -31.64
C GLU A 189 16.76 8.60 -33.05
N MET A 190 15.91 9.61 -33.26
CA MET A 190 15.83 10.33 -34.54
C MET A 190 17.10 11.15 -34.83
N LEU A 191 17.67 11.79 -33.82
CA LEU A 191 18.96 12.49 -33.92
C LEU A 191 20.11 11.55 -34.27
N GLU A 192 20.14 10.35 -33.71
CA GLU A 192 21.16 9.36 -34.02
C GLU A 192 20.97 8.80 -35.44
N ARG A 193 19.74 8.39 -35.79
CA ARG A 193 19.43 7.74 -37.07
C ARG A 193 19.65 8.62 -38.29
N ILE A 194 19.52 9.94 -38.19
CA ILE A 194 19.74 10.81 -39.35
C ILE A 194 21.19 10.75 -39.86
N HIS A 195 22.12 10.40 -38.97
CA HIS A 195 23.55 10.27 -39.26
C HIS A 195 24.00 8.82 -39.49
N THR A 196 23.11 7.82 -39.34
CA THR A 196 23.47 6.42 -39.61
C THR A 196 23.25 6.05 -41.08
N THR A 197 23.98 5.04 -41.53
CA THR A 197 23.79 4.44 -42.86
C THR A 197 22.41 3.83 -43.05
N GLU A 198 21.78 3.35 -41.97
CA GLU A 198 20.41 2.83 -41.99
C GLU A 198 19.35 3.92 -42.20
N GLY A 199 19.63 5.14 -41.72
CA GLY A 199 18.78 6.31 -41.86
C GLY A 199 17.44 6.22 -41.13
N VAL A 200 16.54 7.15 -41.46
CA VAL A 200 15.16 7.20 -41.00
C VAL A 200 14.27 6.55 -42.05
N THR A 201 13.40 5.63 -41.64
CA THR A 201 12.45 4.98 -42.55
C THR A 201 11.04 5.47 -42.27
N PHE A 202 10.15 5.38 -43.26
CA PHE A 202 8.76 5.79 -43.12
C PHE A 202 8.05 5.09 -41.93
N SER A 203 8.35 3.81 -41.71
CA SER A 203 7.77 3.03 -40.60
C SER A 203 8.28 3.43 -39.21
N THR A 204 9.39 4.18 -39.13
CA THR A 204 9.93 4.65 -37.85
C THR A 204 9.29 5.93 -37.35
N LEU A 205 8.59 6.67 -38.22
CA LEU A 205 7.85 7.88 -37.86
C LEU A 205 6.57 7.55 -37.09
N SER A 206 6.08 8.48 -36.28
CA SER A 206 4.75 8.41 -35.68
C SER A 206 3.65 8.30 -36.74
N LYS A 207 2.47 7.81 -36.36
CA LYS A 207 1.32 7.71 -37.27
C LYS A 207 0.93 9.08 -37.82
N GLU A 208 1.02 10.10 -36.98
CA GLU A 208 0.73 11.49 -37.31
C GLU A 208 1.67 12.01 -38.41
N CYS A 209 2.97 11.75 -38.29
CA CYS A 209 3.96 12.11 -39.32
C CYS A 209 3.84 11.26 -40.59
N GLN A 210 3.50 9.97 -40.46
CA GLN A 210 3.21 9.10 -41.61
C GLN A 210 2.03 9.62 -42.43
N GLU A 211 0.92 9.98 -41.77
CA GLU A 211 -0.23 10.58 -42.44
C GLU A 211 0.12 11.91 -43.11
N LEU A 212 0.94 12.74 -42.44
CA LEU A 212 1.40 13.99 -43.01
C LEU A 212 2.23 13.76 -44.28
N ALA A 213 3.16 12.82 -44.25
CA ALA A 213 3.99 12.45 -45.38
C ALA A 213 3.17 11.91 -46.56
N ILE A 214 2.15 11.10 -46.29
CA ILE A 214 1.20 10.62 -47.32
C ILE A 214 0.44 11.81 -47.93
N ARG A 215 -0.11 12.71 -47.12
CA ARG A 215 -0.87 13.88 -47.62
C ARG A 215 -0.03 14.86 -48.45
N CYS A 216 1.27 14.86 -48.24
CA CYS A 216 2.20 15.71 -48.96
C CYS A 216 2.85 15.02 -50.16
N ASP A 217 2.59 13.73 -50.40
CA ASP A 217 3.25 12.93 -51.43
C ASP A 217 4.79 12.90 -51.28
N CYS A 218 5.27 12.82 -50.04
CA CYS A 218 6.69 12.86 -49.68
C CYS A 218 7.16 11.58 -48.97
N THR A 219 6.48 10.44 -49.18
CA THR A 219 6.76 9.18 -48.46
C THR A 219 8.16 8.64 -48.75
N SER A 220 8.73 8.94 -49.93
CA SER A 220 10.07 8.52 -50.33
C SER A 220 11.21 9.28 -49.64
N PHE A 221 10.89 10.32 -48.86
CA PHE A 221 11.85 11.19 -48.16
C PHE A 221 11.56 11.29 -46.65
N PRO A 222 11.60 10.15 -45.92
CA PRO A 222 11.29 10.11 -44.50
C PRO A 222 12.17 11.03 -43.64
N TYR A 223 13.41 11.32 -44.03
CA TYR A 223 14.30 12.19 -43.24
C TYR A 223 13.80 13.64 -43.11
N ILE A 224 12.98 14.12 -44.06
CA ILE A 224 12.39 15.47 -44.01
C ILE A 224 11.39 15.59 -42.85
N PHE A 225 10.81 14.47 -42.44
CA PHE A 225 9.85 14.40 -41.33
C PHE A 225 10.52 14.26 -39.96
N VAL A 226 11.85 14.22 -39.89
CA VAL A 226 12.58 14.13 -38.60
C VAL A 226 12.29 15.33 -37.71
N LEU A 227 12.36 16.55 -38.23
CA LEU A 227 12.04 17.75 -37.45
C LEU A 227 10.56 17.81 -37.04
N PRO A 228 9.58 17.60 -37.96
CA PRO A 228 8.17 17.43 -37.60
C PRO A 228 7.93 16.40 -36.49
N GLU A 229 8.58 15.24 -36.54
CA GLU A 229 8.51 14.20 -35.52
C GLU A 229 9.09 14.68 -34.19
N CYS A 230 10.25 15.33 -34.20
CA CYS A 230 10.84 15.89 -32.98
C CYS A 230 9.94 16.95 -32.34
N TYR A 231 9.30 17.83 -33.13
CA TYR A 231 8.35 18.82 -32.62
C TYR A 231 7.10 18.17 -32.03
N TYR A 232 6.59 17.13 -32.67
CA TYR A 232 5.45 16.36 -32.19
C TYR A 232 5.75 15.72 -30.83
N GLU A 233 6.85 14.97 -30.72
CA GLU A 233 7.25 14.31 -29.49
C GLU A 233 7.58 15.31 -28.37
N ALA A 234 8.23 16.44 -28.69
CA ALA A 234 8.48 17.49 -27.72
C ALA A 234 7.17 18.08 -27.17
N ARG A 235 6.14 18.28 -28.01
CA ARG A 235 4.81 18.72 -27.55
C ARG A 235 4.12 17.68 -26.68
N GLN A 236 4.24 16.39 -27.00
CA GLN A 236 3.70 15.32 -26.16
C GLN A 236 4.35 15.34 -24.78
N ALA A 237 5.68 15.46 -24.72
CA ALA A 237 6.40 15.62 -23.46
C ALA A 237 5.93 16.85 -22.66
N LEU A 238 5.80 18.02 -23.30
CA LEU A 238 5.29 19.23 -22.64
C LEU A 238 3.86 19.07 -22.12
N ASN A 239 2.98 18.39 -22.86
CA ASN A 239 1.60 18.13 -22.45
C ASN A 239 1.53 17.20 -21.23
N SER A 240 2.36 16.14 -21.19
CA SER A 240 2.49 15.29 -20.01
C SER A 240 3.00 16.07 -18.79
N LEU A 241 4.00 16.95 -18.96
CA LEU A 241 4.49 17.82 -17.87
C LEU A 241 3.42 18.82 -17.39
N ARG A 242 2.64 19.42 -18.29
CA ARG A 242 1.52 20.31 -17.93
C ARG A 242 0.44 19.58 -17.15
N THR A 243 0.09 18.37 -17.58
CA THR A 243 -0.91 17.54 -16.89
C THR A 243 -0.42 17.17 -15.49
N TRP A 244 0.84 16.76 -15.36
CA TRP A 244 1.44 16.49 -14.05
C TRP A 244 1.49 17.74 -13.14
N LEU A 245 1.84 18.91 -13.68
CA LEU A 245 1.80 20.17 -12.92
C LEU A 245 0.39 20.45 -12.39
N HIS A 246 -0.64 20.23 -13.20
CA HIS A 246 -2.03 20.43 -12.79
C HIS A 246 -2.46 19.42 -11.71
N ASP A 247 -2.13 18.14 -11.89
CA ASP A 247 -2.39 17.09 -10.91
C ASP A 247 -1.74 17.43 -9.56
N ASP A 248 -0.48 17.90 -9.56
CA ASP A 248 0.26 18.26 -8.34
C ASP A 248 -0.34 19.46 -7.60
N ARG A 249 -0.78 20.49 -8.35
CA ARG A 249 -1.44 21.68 -7.78
C ARG A 249 -2.68 21.30 -6.97
N ASN A 250 -3.47 20.35 -7.49
CA ASN A 250 -4.72 19.92 -6.86
C ASN A 250 -4.52 18.84 -5.78
N TYR A 251 -3.38 18.14 -5.78
CA TYR A 251 -3.12 17.00 -4.90
C TYR A 251 -3.28 17.31 -3.41
N THR A 252 -2.80 18.47 -2.96
CA THR A 252 -2.88 18.85 -1.54
C THR A 252 -4.34 19.00 -1.08
N GLU A 253 -5.21 19.56 -1.94
CA GLU A 253 -6.63 19.69 -1.66
C GLU A 253 -7.33 18.33 -1.66
N PHE A 254 -7.01 17.46 -2.61
CA PHE A 254 -7.56 16.10 -2.65
C PHE A 254 -7.17 15.29 -1.42
N ILE A 255 -5.92 15.34 -0.98
CA ILE A 255 -5.46 14.69 0.25
C ILE A 255 -6.18 15.23 1.48
N GLN A 256 -6.44 16.55 1.54
CA GLN A 256 -7.21 17.14 2.62
C GLN A 256 -8.65 16.58 2.66
N LYS A 257 -9.34 16.56 1.51
CA LYS A 257 -10.70 16.00 1.41
C LYS A 257 -10.74 14.53 1.81
N SER A 258 -9.76 13.74 1.37
CA SER A 258 -9.64 12.33 1.76
C SER A 258 -9.39 12.15 3.25
N LEU A 259 -8.59 13.03 3.87
CA LEU A 259 -8.39 13.02 5.32
C LEU A 259 -9.69 13.34 6.08
N GLU A 260 -10.46 14.33 5.64
CA GLU A 260 -11.75 14.70 6.24
C GLU A 260 -12.79 13.58 6.13
N LEU A 261 -12.87 12.91 4.98
CA LEU A 261 -13.75 11.75 4.79
C LEU A 261 -13.34 10.59 5.70
N LEU A 262 -12.04 10.33 5.81
CA LEU A 262 -11.51 9.26 6.63
C LEU A 262 -11.65 9.54 8.14
N ASP A 263 -11.53 10.80 8.56
CA ASP A 263 -11.83 11.24 9.93
C ASP A 263 -13.29 10.96 10.30
N LYS A 264 -14.24 11.24 9.39
CA LYS A 264 -15.66 10.92 9.59
C LYS A 264 -15.88 9.41 9.69
N LYS A 265 -15.34 8.62 8.76
CA LYS A 265 -15.46 7.16 8.76
C LYS A 265 -14.86 6.53 10.02
N TYR A 266 -13.71 7.04 10.49
CA TYR A 266 -13.09 6.60 11.73
C TYR A 266 -14.02 6.82 12.94
N LEU A 267 -14.68 7.98 13.04
CA LEU A 267 -15.62 8.25 14.13
C LEU A 267 -16.84 7.32 14.11
N GLU A 268 -17.37 7.03 12.91
CA GLU A 268 -18.49 6.10 12.74
C GLU A 268 -18.11 4.68 13.17
N VAL A 269 -16.98 4.16 12.69
CA VAL A 269 -16.50 2.81 13.04
C VAL A 269 -16.10 2.72 14.52
N LYS A 270 -15.54 3.77 15.09
CA LYS A 270 -15.26 3.83 16.53
C LYS A 270 -16.54 3.73 17.35
N LYS A 271 -17.61 4.41 16.93
CA LYS A 271 -18.92 4.35 17.59
C LYS A 271 -19.52 2.94 17.51
N THR A 272 -19.46 2.27 16.35
CA THR A 272 -19.95 0.88 16.22
C THR A 272 -19.14 -0.08 17.07
N PHE A 273 -17.83 0.09 17.15
CA PHE A 273 -16.95 -0.71 18.01
C PHE A 273 -17.31 -0.59 19.50
N GLU A 274 -17.52 0.63 20.01
CA GLU A 274 -17.91 0.83 21.42
C GLU A 274 -19.30 0.23 21.74
N ILE A 275 -20.24 0.27 20.79
CA ILE A 275 -21.54 -0.40 20.91
C ILE A 275 -21.34 -1.92 21.01
N SER A 276 -20.56 -2.54 20.10
CA SER A 276 -20.29 -3.98 20.13
C SER A 276 -19.57 -4.42 21.42
N LYS A 277 -18.64 -3.61 21.92
CA LYS A 277 -17.93 -3.85 23.20
C LYS A 277 -18.88 -3.82 24.40
N THR A 278 -19.83 -2.89 24.41
CA THR A 278 -20.86 -2.78 25.45
C THR A 278 -21.81 -3.98 25.40
N GLN A 279 -22.26 -4.37 24.20
CA GLN A 279 -23.10 -5.55 23.99
C GLN A 279 -22.41 -6.84 24.48
N LEU A 280 -21.14 -7.05 24.13
CA LEU A 280 -20.38 -8.20 24.60
C LEU A 280 -20.31 -8.25 26.13
N SER A 281 -20.08 -7.10 26.78
CA SER A 281 -20.04 -7.00 28.24
C SER A 281 -21.38 -7.36 28.88
N GLN A 282 -22.49 -6.89 28.29
CA GLN A 282 -23.84 -7.21 28.75
C GLN A 282 -24.19 -8.70 28.59
N ILE A 283 -23.85 -9.31 27.45
CA ILE A 283 -24.09 -10.74 27.21
C ILE A 283 -23.25 -11.56 28.21
N LYS A 284 -21.96 -11.26 28.37
CA LYS A 284 -21.10 -11.94 29.35
C LYS A 284 -21.66 -11.91 30.77
N TYR A 285 -22.12 -10.73 31.22
CA TYR A 285 -22.73 -10.60 32.55
C TYR A 285 -24.00 -11.45 32.70
N ARG A 286 -24.87 -11.43 31.67
CA ARG A 286 -26.11 -12.25 31.67
C ARG A 286 -25.78 -13.75 31.69
N THR A 287 -24.86 -14.21 30.86
CA THR A 287 -24.43 -15.62 30.82
C THR A 287 -23.82 -16.05 32.16
N GLN A 288 -22.96 -15.22 32.76
CA GLN A 288 -22.37 -15.52 34.07
C GLN A 288 -23.44 -15.61 35.17
N THR A 289 -24.37 -14.66 35.20
CA THR A 289 -25.48 -14.68 36.18
C THR A 289 -26.34 -15.93 36.01
N TYR A 290 -26.62 -16.30 34.75
CA TYR A 290 -27.39 -17.50 34.42
C TYR A 290 -26.64 -18.80 34.74
N GLY A 291 -25.32 -18.84 34.53
CA GLY A 291 -24.46 -19.96 34.91
C GLY A 291 -24.45 -20.20 36.42
N ILE A 292 -24.42 -19.14 37.23
CA ILE A 292 -24.54 -19.25 38.70
C ILE A 292 -25.90 -19.86 39.09
N GLN A 293 -26.99 -19.45 38.43
CA GLN A 293 -28.32 -20.04 38.68
C GLN A 293 -28.37 -21.51 38.27
N LEU A 294 -27.77 -21.87 37.13
CA LEU A 294 -27.68 -23.24 36.66
C LEU A 294 -26.92 -24.13 37.65
N ILE A 295 -25.75 -23.69 38.15
CA ILE A 295 -24.97 -24.43 39.15
C ILE A 295 -25.78 -24.69 40.42
N LYS A 296 -26.50 -23.68 40.92
CA LYS A 296 -27.39 -23.85 42.09
C LYS A 296 -28.48 -24.89 41.82
N PHE A 297 -29.10 -24.82 40.64
CA PHE A 297 -30.16 -25.76 40.26
C PHE A 297 -29.62 -27.18 40.05
N GLU A 298 -28.40 -27.34 39.53
CA GLU A 298 -27.71 -28.63 39.39
C GLU A 298 -27.44 -29.27 40.76
N GLN A 299 -26.93 -28.49 41.71
CA GLN A 299 -26.71 -28.95 43.10
C GLN A 299 -28.02 -29.38 43.77
N GLU A 300 -29.09 -28.59 43.64
CA GLU A 300 -30.41 -28.95 44.15
C GLU A 300 -30.95 -30.22 43.49
N ASN A 301 -30.77 -30.37 42.17
CA ASN A 301 -31.25 -31.55 41.44
C ASN A 301 -30.44 -32.81 41.80
N GLU A 302 -29.15 -32.69 42.10
CA GLU A 302 -28.32 -33.80 42.57
C GLU A 302 -28.80 -34.34 43.93
N ILE A 303 -29.09 -33.44 44.88
CA ILE A 303 -29.71 -33.81 46.17
C ILE A 303 -31.07 -34.51 45.92
N ASN A 304 -31.85 -33.99 44.97
CA ASN A 304 -33.16 -34.55 44.62
C ASN A 304 -33.07 -35.90 43.89
N LYS A 305 -32.00 -36.20 43.15
CA LYS A 305 -31.81 -37.51 42.51
C LYS A 305 -31.74 -38.65 43.53
N ASN A 306 -31.10 -38.41 44.67
CA ASN A 306 -31.05 -39.40 45.75
C ASN A 306 -32.45 -39.64 46.34
N LYS A 307 -33.21 -38.56 46.60
CA LYS A 307 -34.60 -38.66 47.05
C LYS A 307 -35.51 -39.34 46.01
N TYR A 308 -35.30 -39.08 44.72
CA TYR A 308 -36.06 -39.74 43.66
C TYR A 308 -35.85 -41.25 43.65
N LYS A 309 -34.61 -41.74 43.85
CA LYS A 309 -34.33 -43.18 43.97
C LYS A 309 -35.05 -43.81 45.17
N GLU A 310 -35.09 -43.11 46.31
CA GLU A 310 -35.85 -43.55 47.48
C GLU A 310 -37.36 -43.62 47.19
N PHE A 311 -37.91 -42.58 46.57
CA PHE A 311 -39.31 -42.53 46.14
C PHE A 311 -39.65 -43.63 45.13
N GLN A 312 -38.77 -43.89 44.16
CA GLN A 312 -38.94 -44.94 43.17
C GLN A 312 -38.95 -46.33 43.82
N THR A 313 -38.06 -46.57 44.79
CA THR A 313 -38.04 -47.83 45.56
C THR A 313 -39.32 -47.98 46.38
N SER A 314 -39.76 -46.90 47.06
CA SER A 314 -41.01 -46.89 47.82
C SER A 314 -42.24 -47.05 46.93
N PHE A 315 -42.23 -46.50 45.71
CA PHE A 315 -43.29 -46.64 44.73
C PHE A 315 -43.46 -48.10 44.34
N HIS A 316 -42.39 -48.77 43.91
CA HIS A 316 -42.44 -50.18 43.52
C HIS A 316 -42.89 -51.08 44.67
N LEU A 317 -42.44 -50.81 45.91
CA LEU A 317 -42.91 -51.56 47.09
C LEU A 317 -44.42 -51.39 47.31
N LYS A 318 -44.92 -50.15 47.26
CA LYS A 318 -46.34 -49.84 47.49
C LYS A 318 -47.25 -50.25 46.34
N GLU A 319 -46.77 -50.15 45.11
CA GLU A 319 -47.45 -50.63 43.91
C GLU A 319 -47.56 -52.16 43.94
N ASN A 320 -46.49 -52.87 44.32
CA ASN A 320 -46.53 -54.32 44.51
C ASN A 320 -47.49 -54.73 45.64
N GLU A 321 -47.49 -54.01 46.77
CA GLU A 321 -48.43 -54.24 47.88
C GLU A 321 -49.89 -54.03 47.44
N TYR A 322 -50.16 -52.92 46.73
CA TYR A 322 -51.47 -52.62 46.16
C TYR A 322 -51.90 -53.69 45.16
N THR A 323 -51.04 -54.06 44.22
CA THR A 323 -51.33 -55.05 43.17
C THR A 323 -51.58 -56.42 43.79
N SER A 324 -50.76 -56.85 44.75
CA SER A 324 -50.93 -58.12 45.48
C SER A 324 -52.25 -58.16 46.24
N LYS A 325 -52.60 -57.11 47.00
CA LYS A 325 -53.88 -57.02 47.73
C LYS A 325 -55.07 -56.93 46.79
N TYR A 326 -54.96 -56.22 45.67
CA TYR A 326 -55.98 -56.15 44.63
C TYR A 326 -56.24 -57.53 44.00
N LEU A 327 -55.17 -58.27 43.67
CA LEU A 327 -55.28 -59.62 43.12
C LEU A 327 -55.91 -60.59 44.12
N LYS A 328 -55.52 -60.49 45.40
CA LYS A 328 -56.11 -61.26 46.50
C LYS A 328 -57.60 -60.95 46.69
N TYR A 329 -57.98 -59.68 46.62
CA TYR A 329 -59.38 -59.25 46.64
C TYR A 329 -60.17 -59.87 45.47
N ASP A 330 -59.64 -59.77 44.24
CA ASP A 330 -60.30 -60.31 43.05
C ASP A 330 -60.44 -61.85 43.10
N LEU A 331 -59.41 -62.55 43.59
CA LEU A 331 -59.46 -63.99 43.83
C LEU A 331 -60.51 -64.36 44.89
N TYR A 332 -60.54 -63.66 46.02
CA TYR A 332 -61.53 -63.88 47.07
C TYR A 332 -62.95 -63.60 46.62
N VAL A 333 -63.17 -62.55 45.81
CA VAL A 333 -64.47 -62.27 45.20
C VAL A 333 -64.88 -63.40 44.24
N LYS A 334 -63.95 -63.89 43.41
CA LYS A 334 -64.19 -65.02 42.49
C LYS A 334 -64.47 -66.33 43.23
N GLU A 335 -63.76 -66.64 44.30
CA GLU A 335 -63.98 -67.83 45.14
C GLU A 335 -65.28 -67.74 45.94
N LEU A 336 -65.59 -66.58 46.51
CA LEU A 336 -66.88 -66.31 47.16
C LEU A 336 -68.03 -66.55 46.18
N ASN A 337 -67.92 -66.04 44.96
CA ASN A 337 -68.92 -66.24 43.90
C ASN A 337 -69.06 -67.72 43.48
N LYS A 338 -67.97 -68.50 43.50
CA LYS A 338 -68.02 -69.96 43.27
C LYS A 338 -68.69 -70.69 44.44
N LEU A 339 -68.41 -70.30 45.68
CA LEU A 339 -69.04 -70.87 46.87
C LEU A 339 -70.54 -70.57 46.93
N TYR A 340 -70.98 -69.40 46.44
CA TYR A 340 -72.41 -69.10 46.24
C TYR A 340 -73.10 -69.99 45.20
N GLN A 341 -72.35 -70.57 44.26
CA GLN A 341 -72.86 -71.47 43.22
C GLN A 341 -72.83 -72.96 43.62
N GLN A 342 -72.13 -73.31 44.71
CA GLN A 342 -72.03 -74.68 45.23
C GLN A 342 -72.96 -74.86 46.45
N SER A 343 -73.58 -76.04 46.60
CA SER A 343 -74.69 -76.29 47.53
C SER A 343 -74.36 -76.09 49.03
N ASN A 344 -75.43 -75.78 49.80
CA ASN A 344 -75.46 -75.49 51.25
C ASN A 344 -74.85 -76.59 52.12
N ASP A 345 -73.55 -76.49 52.39
CA ASP A 345 -72.87 -77.24 53.43
C ASP A 345 -72.48 -76.31 54.59
N ILE A 346 -72.55 -76.77 55.84
CA ILE A 346 -72.34 -75.93 57.03
C ILE A 346 -70.90 -75.37 57.08
N GLN A 347 -69.93 -76.13 56.56
CA GLN A 347 -68.54 -75.68 56.41
C GLN A 347 -68.38 -74.56 55.38
N ASN A 348 -69.17 -74.55 54.29
CA ASN A 348 -69.15 -73.49 53.28
C ASN A 348 -69.66 -72.16 53.84
N ASN A 349 -70.63 -72.19 54.76
CA ASN A 349 -71.16 -70.98 55.40
C ASN A 349 -70.15 -70.28 56.32
N ILE A 350 -69.31 -71.04 57.04
CA ILE A 350 -68.22 -70.48 57.86
C ILE A 350 -67.16 -69.86 56.95
N LEU A 351 -66.77 -70.58 55.89
CA LEU A 351 -65.77 -70.13 54.93
C LEU A 351 -66.22 -68.87 54.17
N MET A 352 -67.49 -68.78 53.79
CA MET A 352 -68.08 -67.58 53.17
C MET A 352 -68.02 -66.36 54.10
N LYS A 353 -68.31 -66.52 55.41
CA LYS A 353 -68.22 -65.41 56.37
C LYS A 353 -66.78 -64.90 56.52
N THR A 354 -65.79 -65.79 56.54
CA THR A 354 -64.37 -65.41 56.54
C THR A 354 -64.01 -64.63 55.27
N PHE A 355 -64.40 -65.12 54.09
CA PHE A 355 -64.14 -64.39 52.84
C PHE A 355 -64.85 -63.03 52.79
N GLN A 356 -66.09 -62.92 53.27
CA GLN A 356 -66.79 -61.63 53.34
C GLN A 356 -66.10 -60.62 54.25
N ASN A 357 -65.61 -61.07 55.42
CA ASN A 357 -64.87 -60.22 56.35
C ASN A 357 -63.53 -59.78 55.75
N ASP A 358 -62.81 -60.69 55.11
CA ASP A 358 -61.53 -60.39 54.44
C ASP A 358 -61.71 -59.47 53.24
N ILE A 359 -62.75 -59.69 52.42
CA ILE A 359 -63.14 -58.80 51.31
C ILE A 359 -63.47 -57.40 51.83
N LYS A 360 -64.24 -57.28 52.92
CA LYS A 360 -64.60 -55.98 53.51
C LYS A 360 -63.37 -55.27 54.09
N HIS A 361 -62.47 -56.02 54.72
CA HIS A 361 -61.19 -55.49 55.22
C HIS A 361 -60.31 -54.99 54.07
N ILE A 362 -60.05 -55.84 53.06
CA ILE A 362 -59.21 -55.48 51.91
C ILE A 362 -59.83 -54.33 51.09
N SER A 363 -61.16 -54.31 50.93
CA SER A 363 -61.91 -53.23 50.27
C SER A 363 -61.74 -51.86 50.95
N ASN A 364 -61.55 -51.83 52.28
CA ASN A 364 -61.32 -50.59 53.02
C ASN A 364 -59.86 -50.12 52.96
N GLU A 365 -58.91 -51.04 52.76
CA GLU A 365 -57.48 -50.73 52.65
C GLU A 365 -57.04 -50.34 51.24
N LEU A 366 -57.65 -50.94 50.21
CA LEU A 366 -57.34 -50.70 48.80
C LEU A 366 -57.34 -49.21 48.40
N PRO A 367 -58.36 -48.40 48.74
CA PRO A 367 -58.38 -46.98 48.43
C PRO A 367 -57.24 -46.20 49.10
N LYS A 368 -56.86 -46.58 50.33
CA LYS A 368 -55.76 -45.93 51.07
C LYS A 368 -54.41 -46.23 50.42
N LEU A 369 -54.19 -47.48 50.00
CA LEU A 369 -52.99 -47.87 49.26
C LEU A 369 -52.93 -47.21 47.89
N LYS A 370 -54.06 -47.12 47.17
CA LYS A 370 -54.13 -46.41 45.90
C LYS A 370 -53.75 -44.93 46.05
N LEU A 371 -54.29 -44.27 47.07
CA LEU A 371 -53.97 -42.87 47.37
C LEU A 371 -52.48 -42.70 47.72
N GLN A 372 -51.87 -43.63 48.46
CA GLN A 372 -50.42 -43.63 48.71
C GLN A 372 -49.60 -43.78 47.43
N VAL A 373 -49.98 -44.72 46.55
CA VAL A 373 -49.32 -44.91 45.24
C VAL A 373 -49.43 -43.64 44.39
N ASP A 374 -50.61 -43.01 44.34
CA ASP A 374 -50.83 -41.81 43.55
C ASP A 374 -50.06 -40.58 44.11
N LEU A 375 -49.93 -40.46 45.43
CA LEU A 375 -49.10 -39.44 46.06
C LEU A 375 -47.61 -39.61 45.73
N ILE A 376 -47.11 -40.85 45.80
CA ILE A 376 -45.71 -41.17 45.44
C ILE A 376 -45.48 -40.91 43.95
N GLN A 377 -46.43 -41.29 43.08
CA GLN A 377 -46.38 -41.02 41.64
C GLN A 377 -46.34 -39.52 41.33
N THR A 378 -47.17 -38.72 42.01
CA THR A 378 -47.18 -37.26 41.86
C THR A 378 -45.83 -36.66 42.27
N GLY A 379 -45.25 -37.17 43.37
CA GLY A 379 -43.89 -36.83 43.80
C GLY A 379 -42.85 -37.15 42.73
N MET A 380 -42.87 -38.36 42.16
CA MET A 380 -41.98 -38.77 41.06
C MET A 380 -42.10 -37.88 39.83
N ASN A 381 -43.33 -37.54 39.42
CA ASN A 381 -43.57 -36.63 38.29
C ASN A 381 -42.95 -35.24 38.53
N SER A 382 -43.02 -34.73 39.77
CA SER A 382 -42.42 -33.44 40.12
C SER A 382 -40.88 -33.43 39.98
N PHE A 383 -40.22 -34.55 40.28
CA PHE A 383 -38.78 -34.70 40.07
C PHE A 383 -38.42 -34.76 38.59
N GLN A 384 -39.19 -35.51 37.79
CA GLN A 384 -39.00 -35.56 36.34
C GLN A 384 -39.19 -34.19 35.68
N GLU A 385 -40.16 -33.39 36.14
CA GLU A 385 -40.37 -32.03 35.64
C GLU A 385 -39.18 -31.12 35.96
N ARG A 386 -38.58 -31.24 37.16
CA ARG A 386 -37.35 -30.52 37.52
C ARG A 386 -36.17 -30.93 36.64
N GLU A 387 -36.02 -32.21 36.34
CA GLU A 387 -34.97 -32.70 35.44
C GLU A 387 -35.13 -32.12 34.02
N ARG A 388 -36.36 -32.06 33.50
CA ARG A 388 -36.63 -31.39 32.21
C ARG A 388 -36.26 -29.90 32.23
N LYS A 389 -36.62 -29.19 33.31
CA LYS A 389 -36.24 -27.77 33.50
C LYS A 389 -34.72 -27.59 33.55
N LEU A 390 -33.99 -28.51 34.19
CA LEU A 390 -32.52 -28.47 34.21
C LEU A 390 -31.96 -28.58 32.78
N ILE A 391 -32.44 -29.54 31.98
CA ILE A 391 -31.99 -29.72 30.59
C ILE A 391 -32.29 -28.46 29.75
N GLU A 392 -33.48 -27.87 29.93
CA GLU A 392 -33.85 -26.61 29.27
C GLU A 392 -32.90 -25.48 29.67
N MET A 393 -32.58 -25.37 30.96
CA MET A 393 -31.63 -24.38 31.44
C MET A 393 -30.22 -24.60 30.88
N GLN A 394 -29.72 -25.84 30.83
CA GLN A 394 -28.42 -26.18 30.23
C GLN A 394 -28.36 -25.80 28.75
N ASN A 395 -29.41 -26.12 27.99
CA ASN A 395 -29.50 -25.74 26.57
C ASN A 395 -29.51 -24.22 26.38
N LYS A 396 -30.23 -23.48 27.24
CA LYS A 396 -30.25 -22.02 27.20
C LYS A 396 -28.90 -21.41 27.56
N HIS A 397 -28.19 -21.96 28.55
CA HIS A 397 -26.83 -21.53 28.88
C HIS A 397 -25.88 -21.74 27.70
N LYS A 398 -25.91 -22.92 27.08
CA LYS A 398 -25.11 -23.25 25.90
C LYS A 398 -25.39 -22.32 24.71
N ASN A 399 -26.65 -21.91 24.51
CA ASN A 399 -26.98 -20.93 23.49
C ASN A 399 -26.42 -19.53 23.83
N MET A 400 -26.50 -19.10 25.08
CA MET A 400 -25.88 -17.84 25.52
C MET A 400 -24.35 -17.85 25.38
N GLU A 401 -23.68 -18.99 25.55
CA GLU A 401 -22.25 -19.13 25.26
C GLU A 401 -21.93 -18.96 23.78
N LYS A 402 -22.78 -19.50 22.88
CA LYS A 402 -22.66 -19.25 21.44
C LYS A 402 -22.84 -17.77 21.08
N ASP A 403 -23.78 -17.09 21.73
CA ASP A 403 -23.99 -15.65 21.55
C ASP A 403 -22.76 -14.84 21.98
N ILE A 404 -22.06 -15.24 23.06
CA ILE A 404 -20.77 -14.65 23.44
C ILE A 404 -19.75 -14.80 22.33
N GLN A 405 -19.63 -16.00 21.76
CA GLN A 405 -18.65 -16.29 20.72
C GLN A 405 -18.89 -15.43 19.47
N LEU A 406 -20.15 -15.35 19.01
CA LEU A 406 -20.53 -14.52 17.86
C LEU A 406 -20.31 -13.02 18.13
N ALA A 407 -20.63 -12.55 19.34
CA ALA A 407 -20.36 -11.16 19.73
C ALA A 407 -18.85 -10.86 19.80
N LEU A 408 -18.03 -11.83 20.19
CA LEU A 408 -16.57 -11.72 20.26
C LEU A 408 -15.95 -11.65 18.85
N GLU A 409 -16.40 -12.49 17.93
CA GLU A 409 -15.99 -12.45 16.50
C GLU A 409 -16.34 -11.10 15.86
N ASN A 410 -17.57 -10.60 16.09
CA ASN A 410 -17.98 -9.27 15.62
C ASN A 410 -17.10 -8.16 16.20
N LYS A 411 -16.75 -8.23 17.49
CA LYS A 411 -15.86 -7.26 18.15
C LYS A 411 -14.46 -7.28 17.53
N ILE A 412 -13.88 -8.46 17.29
CA ILE A 412 -12.58 -8.60 16.62
C ILE A 412 -12.62 -8.04 15.21
N HIS A 413 -13.69 -8.31 14.45
CA HIS A 413 -13.85 -7.78 13.10
C HIS A 413 -13.88 -6.24 13.09
N GLN A 414 -14.67 -5.63 14.00
CA GLN A 414 -14.73 -4.17 14.14
C GLN A 414 -13.39 -3.58 14.60
N GLU A 415 -12.67 -4.24 15.50
CA GLU A 415 -11.34 -3.84 15.97
C GLU A 415 -10.31 -3.84 14.83
N ASN A 416 -10.30 -4.89 14.02
CA ASN A 416 -9.44 -4.97 12.84
C ASN A 416 -9.76 -3.88 11.82
N ASN A 417 -11.03 -3.59 11.59
CA ASN A 417 -11.45 -2.51 10.70
C ASN A 417 -11.03 -1.12 11.23
N LEU A 418 -11.21 -0.89 12.54
CA LEU A 418 -10.78 0.35 13.20
C LEU A 418 -9.26 0.56 13.06
N ASN A 419 -8.47 -0.48 13.37
CA ASN A 419 -7.01 -0.46 13.26
C ASN A 419 -6.55 -0.21 11.81
N ARG A 420 -7.25 -0.79 10.82
CA ARG A 420 -6.98 -0.57 9.40
C ARG A 420 -7.21 0.90 9.01
N ILE A 421 -8.38 1.46 9.35
CA ILE A 421 -8.71 2.86 9.06
C ILE A 421 -7.74 3.81 9.77
N GLU A 422 -7.36 3.51 11.02
CA GLU A 422 -6.38 4.31 11.78
C GLU A 422 -5.01 4.34 11.11
N LYS A 423 -4.51 3.20 10.65
CA LYS A 423 -3.25 3.14 9.87
C LYS A 423 -3.33 3.98 8.60
N CYS A 424 -4.41 3.85 7.81
CA CYS A 424 -4.59 4.66 6.60
C CYS A 424 -4.65 6.16 6.94
N ARG A 425 -5.30 6.50 8.04
CA ARG A 425 -5.46 7.88 8.51
C ARG A 425 -4.14 8.50 8.92
N ASP A 426 -3.28 7.74 9.58
CA ASP A 426 -1.95 8.21 9.94
C ASP A 426 -1.07 8.40 8.71
N ILE A 427 -1.15 7.52 7.71
CA ILE A 427 -0.46 7.70 6.43
C ILE A 427 -0.90 8.99 5.74
N ILE A 428 -2.21 9.17 5.51
CA ILE A 428 -2.75 10.37 4.82
C ILE A 428 -2.44 11.64 5.62
N ARG A 429 -2.57 11.60 6.95
CA ARG A 429 -2.21 12.72 7.83
C ARG A 429 -0.72 13.07 7.72
N ASN A 430 0.16 12.06 7.65
CA ASN A 430 1.58 12.28 7.48
C ASN A 430 1.90 12.90 6.11
N ILE A 431 1.27 12.42 5.04
CA ILE A 431 1.39 13.02 3.70
C ILE A 431 0.96 14.50 3.73
N TYR A 432 -0.22 14.79 4.29
CA TYR A 432 -0.74 16.15 4.42
C TYR A 432 0.19 17.06 5.24
N LYS A 433 0.67 16.57 6.39
CA LYS A 433 1.64 17.29 7.23
C LYS A 433 2.93 17.59 6.47
N CYS A 434 3.47 16.62 5.74
CA CYS A 434 4.68 16.82 4.93
C CYS A 434 4.46 17.89 3.87
N ARG A 435 3.36 17.83 3.11
CA ARG A 435 3.01 18.82 2.08
C ARG A 435 2.80 20.23 2.63
N LYS A 436 2.23 20.36 3.83
CA LYS A 436 1.95 21.66 4.46
C LYS A 436 3.16 22.26 5.19
N LYS A 437 4.28 21.54 5.34
CA LYS A 437 5.47 22.03 6.07
C LYS A 437 6.13 23.19 5.34
N ASN A 438 6.27 24.29 6.07
CA ASN A 438 6.86 25.56 5.62
C ASN A 438 8.26 25.42 5.02
N ASN A 439 9.07 24.55 5.61
CA ASN A 439 10.47 24.38 5.24
C ASN A 439 10.68 23.18 4.31
N LEU A 440 9.60 22.60 3.73
CA LEU A 440 9.73 21.41 2.89
C LEU A 440 10.66 21.66 1.71
N ILE A 441 10.48 22.77 0.99
CA ILE A 441 11.31 23.12 -0.17
C ILE A 441 12.76 23.31 0.23
N GLN A 442 13.03 24.04 1.32
CA GLN A 442 14.40 24.20 1.83
C GLN A 442 15.02 22.86 2.21
N LYS A 443 14.23 21.97 2.83
CA LYS A 443 14.70 20.64 3.19
C LYS A 443 15.04 19.80 1.96
N ILE A 444 14.20 19.84 0.92
CA ILE A 444 14.47 19.15 -0.34
C ILE A 444 15.71 19.74 -1.02
N PHE A 445 15.83 21.08 -1.04
CA PHE A 445 16.95 21.77 -1.70
C PHE A 445 18.31 21.45 -1.05
N TYR A 446 18.34 21.34 0.29
CA TYR A 446 19.56 21.02 1.04
C TYR A 446 19.70 19.52 1.37
N ASP A 447 18.89 18.64 0.76
CA ASP A 447 18.84 17.19 1.06
C ASP A 447 18.71 16.86 2.56
N LEU A 448 18.00 17.72 3.31
CA LEU A 448 17.72 17.54 4.73
C LEU A 448 16.57 16.56 4.96
N PRO A 449 16.56 15.82 6.07
CA PRO A 449 15.48 14.89 6.39
C PRO A 449 14.12 15.60 6.51
N ILE A 450 13.20 15.21 5.62
CA ILE A 450 11.84 15.78 5.49
C ILE A 450 10.96 15.33 6.68
N ALA A 451 11.08 14.07 7.06
CA ALA A 451 10.47 13.53 8.25
C ALA A 451 11.20 14.05 9.49
N SER A 452 10.52 14.90 10.26
CA SER A 452 10.76 14.97 11.70
C SER A 452 10.10 13.73 12.29
N ASN A 453 10.70 12.57 12.09
CA ASN A 453 10.33 11.45 12.94
C ASN A 453 10.78 11.88 14.34
N ASP A 454 9.81 12.04 15.25
CA ASP A 454 10.10 12.04 16.69
C ASP A 454 10.73 10.69 17.12
N ASN A 455 10.84 9.74 16.18
CA ASN A 455 11.53 8.46 16.21
C ASN A 455 12.79 8.40 15.30
N ASP A 456 13.39 9.53 14.90
CA ASP A 456 14.70 9.49 14.24
C ASP A 456 15.71 8.86 15.19
N ASP A 457 16.41 7.82 14.75
CA ASP A 457 17.39 7.09 15.56
C ASP A 457 18.47 8.02 16.09
N LEU A 458 18.81 9.06 15.33
CA LEU A 458 19.68 10.12 15.82
C LEU A 458 19.01 10.90 16.97
N SER A 459 17.72 11.19 16.90
CA SER A 459 16.99 11.86 18.00
C SER A 459 16.93 10.99 19.26
N LYS A 460 16.74 9.67 19.09
CA LYS A 460 16.82 8.71 20.20
C LYS A 460 18.22 8.65 20.78
N ALA A 461 19.25 8.59 19.95
CA ALA A 461 20.65 8.60 20.37
C ALA A 461 20.97 9.90 21.11
N LEU A 462 20.58 11.06 20.58
CA LEU A 462 20.74 12.36 21.25
C LEU A 462 20.02 12.39 22.62
N CYS A 463 18.83 11.79 22.73
CA CYS A 463 18.10 11.68 23.97
C CYS A 463 18.84 10.81 25.01
N ILE A 464 19.33 9.63 24.60
CA ILE A 464 20.16 8.74 25.44
C ILE A 464 21.41 9.48 25.91
N VAL A 465 22.16 10.09 24.99
CA VAL A 465 23.36 10.86 25.31
C VAL A 465 23.04 11.97 26.29
N SER A 466 21.99 12.76 26.05
CA SER A 466 21.65 13.88 26.91
C SER A 466 21.33 13.48 28.36
N LYS A 467 20.73 12.29 28.55
CA LYS A 467 20.43 11.75 29.88
C LYS A 467 21.66 11.23 30.61
N CYS A 468 22.63 10.69 29.87
CA CYS A 468 23.77 9.96 30.43
C CYS A 468 25.09 10.74 30.45
N ILE A 469 25.23 11.79 29.64
CA ILE A 469 26.50 12.53 29.49
C ILE A 469 26.85 13.34 30.74
N GLY A 470 25.85 13.86 31.46
CA GLY A 470 26.06 14.64 32.67
C GLY A 470 26.93 15.88 32.40
N ARG A 471 27.97 16.08 33.20
CA ARG A 471 28.86 17.26 33.12
C ARG A 471 29.77 17.28 31.90
N ASP A 472 29.92 16.16 31.19
CA ASP A 472 30.83 16.03 30.05
C ASP A 472 30.23 16.56 28.73
N TRP A 473 29.03 17.15 28.75
CA TRP A 473 28.34 17.60 27.54
C TRP A 473 29.14 18.66 26.77
N ASN A 474 29.90 19.49 27.48
CA ASN A 474 30.74 20.53 26.89
C ASN A 474 31.96 19.93 26.18
N LEU A 475 32.62 18.95 26.81
CA LEU A 475 33.71 18.16 26.23
C LEU A 475 33.24 17.40 25.00
N LEU A 476 32.03 16.83 25.05
CA LEU A 476 31.42 16.20 23.88
C LEU A 476 31.24 17.21 22.75
N TYR A 477 30.65 18.38 23.02
CA TYR A 477 30.39 19.39 21.99
C TYR A 477 31.66 19.89 21.29
N TRP A 478 32.77 20.02 22.02
CA TRP A 478 34.08 20.35 21.44
C TRP A 478 34.61 19.30 20.48
N ASN A 479 34.32 18.02 20.74
CA ASN A 479 34.82 16.89 19.96
C ASN A 479 33.85 16.41 18.87
N LEU A 480 32.67 17.03 18.77
CA LEU A 480 31.71 16.69 17.71
C LEU A 480 32.17 17.26 16.36
N PRO A 481 32.09 16.47 15.28
CA PRO A 481 32.42 16.97 13.95
C PRO A 481 31.34 17.95 13.47
N PHE A 482 31.75 19.00 12.75
CA PHE A 482 30.86 19.94 12.08
C PHE A 482 31.14 19.99 10.58
N TYR A 483 30.08 19.90 9.77
CA TYR A 483 30.10 20.11 8.31
C TYR A 483 29.07 21.19 7.95
N PRO A 484 29.50 22.42 7.60
CA PRO A 484 30.89 22.89 7.48
C PRO A 484 31.63 23.01 8.83
N LYS A 485 32.98 23.00 8.81
CA LYS A 485 33.79 23.18 10.03
C LYS A 485 33.49 24.53 10.68
N ARG A 486 33.25 24.54 11.98
CA ARG A 486 33.02 25.76 12.79
C ARG A 486 34.30 26.20 13.51
N GLY A 487 34.44 27.50 13.72
CA GLY A 487 35.57 28.08 14.44
C GLY A 487 35.50 27.82 15.95
N GLN A 488 36.65 27.80 16.62
CA GLN A 488 36.73 27.57 18.07
C GLN A 488 36.02 28.67 18.87
N GLU A 489 36.09 29.93 18.42
CA GLU A 489 35.41 31.06 19.07
C GLU A 489 33.88 30.88 19.06
N GLU A 490 33.32 30.34 17.97
CA GLU A 490 31.88 30.08 17.87
C GLU A 490 31.42 28.99 18.84
N LEU A 491 32.21 27.91 18.96
CA LEU A 491 31.94 26.82 19.89
C LEU A 491 32.03 27.32 21.35
N TYR A 492 33.03 28.15 21.65
CA TYR A 492 33.18 28.76 22.96
C TYR A 492 31.97 29.65 23.30
N ASN A 493 31.54 30.51 22.37
CA ASN A 493 30.37 31.36 22.54
C ASN A 493 29.09 30.54 22.75
N ASP A 494 28.94 29.43 22.04
CA ASP A 494 27.79 28.53 22.21
C ASP A 494 27.76 27.90 23.61
N ILE A 495 28.90 27.43 24.11
CA ILE A 495 29.02 26.85 25.46
C ILE A 495 28.78 27.92 26.53
N LYS A 496 29.38 29.11 26.37
CA LYS A 496 29.20 30.23 27.29
C LYS A 496 27.73 30.63 27.39
N TYR A 497 27.04 30.75 26.26
CA TYR A 497 25.62 31.05 26.21
C TYR A 497 24.77 29.99 26.95
N ILE A 498 25.05 28.70 26.74
CA ILE A 498 24.31 27.62 27.42
C ILE A 498 24.58 27.64 28.94
N ASN A 499 25.82 27.87 29.36
CA ASN A 499 26.17 27.99 30.79
C ASN A 499 25.48 29.19 31.46
N GLU A 500 25.41 30.33 30.78
CA GLU A 500 24.71 31.52 31.28
C GLU A 500 23.20 31.30 31.35
N LYS A 501 22.61 30.63 30.35
CA LYS A 501 21.18 30.34 30.27
C LYS A 501 20.71 29.37 31.36
N TYR A 502 21.53 28.38 31.72
CA TYR A 502 21.19 27.32 32.67
C TYR A 502 21.99 27.44 33.98
N TYR A 503 22.25 28.66 34.44
CA TYR A 503 23.11 28.94 35.60
C TYR A 503 22.61 28.40 36.95
N ARG A 504 21.33 28.00 37.07
CA ARG A 504 20.72 27.55 38.34
C ARG A 504 20.26 26.09 38.29
N GLY A 505 20.89 25.24 39.11
CA GLY A 505 20.48 23.85 39.38
C GLY A 505 21.26 22.78 38.60
N ASP A 506 21.05 21.51 38.94
CA ASP A 506 21.59 20.35 38.21
C ASP A 506 20.78 20.12 36.91
N VAL A 507 20.90 21.06 35.97
CA VAL A 507 20.17 21.05 34.69
C VAL A 507 21.02 20.50 33.54
N PHE A 508 21.93 19.56 33.83
CA PHE A 508 22.89 19.03 32.85
C PHE A 508 22.23 18.33 31.66
N GLN A 509 21.08 17.67 31.89
CA GLN A 509 20.33 17.03 30.82
C GLN A 509 19.79 18.06 29.83
N ASP A 510 19.17 19.16 30.30
CA ASP A 510 18.61 20.17 29.38
C ASP A 510 19.71 20.95 28.66
N GLN A 511 20.84 21.20 29.33
CA GLN A 511 22.05 21.76 28.70
C GLN A 511 22.54 20.85 27.56
N ALA A 512 22.64 19.55 27.81
CA ALA A 512 23.04 18.56 26.80
C ALA A 512 22.02 18.43 25.67
N ILE A 513 20.72 18.45 25.95
CA ILE A 513 19.66 18.43 24.92
C ILE A 513 19.79 19.66 24.01
N GLU A 514 19.93 20.85 24.59
CA GLU A 514 19.98 22.09 23.82
C GLU A 514 21.24 22.15 22.95
N ILE A 515 22.40 21.79 23.50
CA ILE A 515 23.66 21.84 22.77
C ILE A 515 23.73 20.78 21.66
N LEU A 516 23.21 19.57 21.90
CA LEU A 516 23.16 18.51 20.89
C LEU A 516 22.16 18.81 19.77
N ASN A 517 21.03 19.45 20.10
CA ASN A 517 20.12 19.98 19.08
C ASN A 517 20.76 21.11 18.29
N LYS A 518 21.58 21.95 18.94
CA LYS A 518 22.35 23.01 18.28
C LYS A 518 23.38 22.41 17.33
N TRP A 519 24.13 21.38 17.76
CA TRP A 519 25.02 20.60 16.90
C TRP A 519 24.29 20.06 15.68
N ARG A 520 23.18 19.32 15.89
CA ARG A 520 22.38 18.75 14.80
C ARG A 520 21.86 19.78 13.80
N ARG A 521 21.56 21.01 14.24
CA ARG A 521 21.12 22.09 13.35
C ARG A 521 22.25 22.64 12.49
N TYR A 522 23.46 22.77 13.04
CA TYR A 522 24.61 23.32 12.34
C TYR A 522 25.41 22.29 11.55
N HIS A 523 25.25 21.01 11.88
CA HIS A 523 25.89 19.90 11.19
C HIS A 523 24.97 19.37 10.09
N THR A 524 25.22 19.81 8.85
CA THR A 524 24.30 19.58 7.70
C THR A 524 24.08 18.11 7.35
N ARG A 525 24.95 17.20 7.82
CA ARG A 525 24.93 15.77 7.54
C ARG A 525 25.08 14.90 8.80
N ALA A 526 24.48 15.33 9.91
CA ALA A 526 24.61 14.62 11.19
C ALA A 526 24.18 13.15 11.13
N LYS A 527 25.11 12.26 11.49
CA LYS A 527 24.88 10.82 11.63
C LYS A 527 25.10 10.35 13.06
N ILE A 528 24.61 9.16 13.39
CA ILE A 528 24.87 8.49 14.68
C ILE A 528 26.36 8.18 14.81
N ASP A 529 27.02 7.79 13.72
CA ASP A 529 28.46 7.49 13.73
C ASP A 529 29.30 8.71 14.13
N ASP A 530 28.89 9.92 13.73
CA ASP A 530 29.54 11.16 14.13
C ASP A 530 29.43 11.42 15.64
N LEU A 531 28.27 11.09 16.21
CA LEU A 531 28.01 11.19 17.64
C LEU A 531 28.82 10.13 18.42
N ILE A 532 28.87 8.89 17.91
CA ILE A 532 29.70 7.82 18.46
C ILE A 532 31.17 8.22 18.44
N HIS A 533 31.65 8.78 17.32
CA HIS A 533 33.02 9.26 17.21
C HIS A 533 33.34 10.34 18.26
N GLY A 534 32.45 11.33 18.43
CA GLY A 534 32.59 12.33 19.49
C GLY A 534 32.64 11.72 20.90
N LEU A 535 31.80 10.72 21.19
CA LEU A 535 31.79 9.98 22.46
C LEU A 535 33.07 9.15 22.67
N GLN A 536 33.64 8.59 21.61
CA GLN A 536 34.91 7.84 21.66
C GLN A 536 36.08 8.76 22.03
N GLN A 537 36.12 9.98 21.48
CA GLN A 537 37.17 10.96 21.77
C GLN A 537 37.17 11.40 23.25
N ILE A 538 36.01 11.45 23.89
CA ILE A 538 35.90 11.74 25.33
C ILE A 538 35.90 10.47 26.21
N HIS A 539 36.19 9.30 25.63
CA HIS A 539 36.25 8.01 26.31
C HIS A 539 34.97 7.57 27.05
N ARG A 540 33.78 8.03 26.61
CA ARG A 540 32.48 7.63 27.17
C ARG A 540 31.91 6.39 26.47
N LEU A 541 32.64 5.27 26.60
CA LEU A 541 32.26 3.97 26.01
C LEU A 541 31.00 3.37 26.65
N ASP A 542 30.66 3.79 27.86
CA ASP A 542 29.43 3.44 28.58
C ASP A 542 28.18 3.87 27.82
N ILE A 543 28.16 5.11 27.31
CA ILE A 543 27.03 5.65 26.55
C ILE A 543 26.94 5.01 25.15
N ILE A 544 28.08 4.73 24.52
CA ILE A 544 28.12 4.08 23.21
C ILE A 544 27.45 2.71 23.27
N LYS A 545 27.71 1.92 24.31
CA LYS A 545 27.05 0.62 24.52
C LYS A 545 25.53 0.75 24.63
N LEU A 546 25.03 1.78 25.33
CA LEU A 546 23.59 2.04 25.43
C LEU A 546 22.97 2.40 24.07
N ILE A 547 23.65 3.21 23.26
CA ILE A 547 23.21 3.53 21.89
C ILE A 547 23.19 2.26 21.02
N GLU A 548 24.24 1.43 21.12
CA GLU A 548 24.33 0.18 20.38
C GLU A 548 23.21 -0.81 20.77
N GLU A 549 22.89 -0.90 22.06
CA GLU A 549 21.87 -1.81 22.58
C GLU A 549 20.44 -1.38 22.29
N ASP A 550 20.11 -0.09 22.42
CA ASP A 550 18.74 0.41 22.26
C ASP A 550 18.39 0.73 20.81
N ILE A 551 19.38 0.97 19.94
CA ILE A 551 19.15 1.49 18.58
C ILE A 551 19.72 0.57 17.49
N ILE A 552 20.91 -0.01 17.69
CA ILE A 552 21.62 -0.76 16.64
C ILE A 552 21.26 -2.25 16.68
N LYS A 553 21.33 -2.91 17.84
CA LYS A 553 21.01 -4.35 18.01
C LYS A 553 19.56 -4.71 17.64
N PRO A 554 18.52 -3.91 17.96
CA PRO A 554 17.13 -4.25 17.62
C PRO A 554 16.89 -4.30 16.10
N LYS A 555 17.65 -3.52 15.30
CA LYS A 555 17.57 -3.54 13.84
C LYS A 555 18.15 -4.82 13.22
N LEU A 556 19.21 -5.36 13.82
CA LEU A 556 19.82 -6.61 13.37
C LEU A 556 18.88 -7.80 13.62
N LEU A 557 18.12 -7.78 14.72
CA LEU A 557 17.12 -8.82 15.02
C LEU A 557 15.86 -8.72 14.14
N LEU A 558 15.39 -7.50 13.84
CA LEU A 558 14.25 -7.29 12.93
C LEU A 558 14.55 -7.63 11.46
N ASN A 559 15.80 -7.44 11.01
CA ASN A 559 16.22 -7.86 9.66
C ASN A 559 16.37 -9.38 9.52
N VAL A 560 16.59 -10.13 10.61
CA VAL A 560 16.65 -11.60 10.59
C VAL A 560 15.26 -12.24 10.61
N CYS A 561 14.23 -11.54 11.09
CA CYS A 561 12.85 -12.05 11.12
C CYS A 561 12.03 -11.82 9.83
N HIS A 562 12.58 -11.16 8.81
CA HIS A 562 11.91 -10.95 7.52
C HIS A 562 12.61 -11.58 6.31
N GLU A 563 13.67 -12.36 6.51
CA GLU A 563 14.11 -13.33 5.50
C GLU A 563 13.39 -14.66 5.73
N GLU A 564 12.10 -14.72 5.37
CA GLU A 564 11.63 -15.95 4.73
C GLU A 564 12.53 -16.11 3.49
N ILE A 565 13.46 -17.05 3.57
CA ILE A 565 14.31 -17.45 2.46
C ILE A 565 13.35 -17.89 1.36
N ASP A 566 13.10 -16.99 0.39
CA ASP A 566 12.41 -17.33 -0.84
C ASP A 566 13.10 -18.60 -1.40
N PRO A 567 12.40 -19.73 -1.54
CA PRO A 567 13.01 -20.98 -2.01
C PRO A 567 13.70 -20.78 -3.37
N ARG A 568 13.30 -19.77 -4.15
CA ARG A 568 13.96 -19.38 -5.40
C ARG A 568 15.34 -18.77 -5.19
N LYS A 569 15.59 -18.07 -4.08
CA LYS A 569 16.91 -17.49 -3.77
C LYS A 569 17.94 -18.59 -3.50
N LYS A 570 17.52 -19.67 -2.83
CA LYS A 570 18.36 -20.87 -2.62
C LYS A 570 18.61 -21.64 -3.93
N GLU A 571 17.62 -21.75 -4.81
CA GLU A 571 17.82 -22.32 -6.16
C GLU A 571 18.78 -21.47 -7.02
N ILE A 572 18.68 -20.13 -6.93
CA ILE A 572 19.59 -19.21 -7.65
C ILE A 572 21.01 -19.33 -7.08
N GLU A 573 21.17 -19.43 -5.76
CA GLU A 573 22.48 -19.64 -5.12
C GLU A 573 23.11 -20.98 -5.55
N ASP A 574 22.31 -22.06 -5.58
CA ASP A 574 22.75 -23.39 -6.05
C ASP A 574 23.10 -23.39 -7.55
N LEU A 575 22.34 -22.65 -8.37
CA LEU A 575 22.64 -22.46 -9.80
C LEU A 575 23.92 -21.65 -10.00
N ASN A 576 24.13 -20.59 -9.22
CA ASN A 576 25.35 -19.80 -9.25
C ASN A 576 26.57 -20.61 -8.82
N GLN A 577 26.46 -21.44 -7.77
CA GLN A 577 27.54 -22.35 -7.38
C GLN A 577 27.82 -23.42 -8.45
N LYS A 578 26.80 -23.94 -9.14
CA LYS A 578 26.98 -24.85 -10.28
C LYS A 578 27.66 -24.17 -11.45
N LEU A 579 27.31 -22.92 -11.75
CA LEU A 579 27.94 -22.10 -12.79
C LEU A 579 29.41 -21.83 -12.46
N ILE A 580 29.73 -21.46 -11.23
CA ILE A 580 31.12 -21.24 -10.78
C ILE A 580 31.95 -22.53 -10.95
N ARG A 581 31.41 -23.69 -10.52
CA ARG A 581 32.10 -24.98 -10.72
C ARG A 581 32.28 -25.33 -12.19
N LEU A 582 31.34 -24.97 -13.06
CA LEU A 582 31.48 -25.15 -14.52
C LEU A 582 32.57 -24.25 -15.09
N PHE A 583 32.61 -22.97 -14.70
CA PHE A 583 33.64 -22.03 -15.13
C PHE A 583 35.04 -22.44 -14.66
N ASP A 584 35.18 -22.89 -13.42
CA ASP A 584 36.45 -23.41 -12.90
C ASP A 584 36.90 -24.67 -13.64
N LYS A 585 35.96 -25.55 -14.01
CA LYS A 585 36.26 -26.76 -14.80
C LYS A 585 36.68 -26.43 -16.23
N ILE A 586 36.05 -25.41 -16.86
CA ILE A 586 36.46 -24.92 -18.18
C ILE A 586 37.85 -24.29 -18.10
N ARG A 587 38.10 -23.45 -17.09
CA ARG A 587 39.38 -22.78 -16.86
C ARG A 587 40.52 -23.76 -16.61
N ASN A 588 40.28 -24.82 -15.85
CA ASN A 588 41.28 -25.85 -15.57
C ASN A 588 41.51 -26.80 -16.77
N ASN A 589 40.51 -26.99 -17.64
CA ASN A 589 40.66 -27.75 -18.88
C ASN A 589 41.35 -26.95 -20.00
N THR A 590 41.33 -25.61 -19.96
CA THR A 590 42.05 -24.78 -20.95
C THR A 590 43.56 -24.72 -20.69
N THR A 591 44.00 -25.04 -19.46
CA THR A 591 45.42 -25.11 -19.09
C THR A 591 46.13 -26.41 -19.47
N ILE A 592 45.45 -27.39 -20.09
CA ILE A 592 46.06 -28.70 -20.44
C ILE A 592 46.40 -28.81 -21.94
N SER A 593 46.09 -27.80 -22.77
CA SER A 593 46.33 -27.86 -24.23
C SER A 593 47.27 -26.77 -24.77
N VAL A 594 48.25 -26.32 -23.98
CA VAL A 594 49.35 -25.46 -24.45
C VAL A 594 50.67 -26.01 -23.90
N GLU A 595 50.98 -27.26 -24.27
CA GLU A 595 52.33 -27.83 -24.21
C GLU A 595 52.38 -29.05 -25.15
N THR A 596 52.40 -28.77 -26.46
CA THR A 596 53.05 -29.58 -27.52
C THR A 596 53.39 -28.66 -28.68
#